data_AF-A0A942RNZ3-F1
#
_entry.id   AF-A0A942RNZ3-F1
#
_cell.length_a   1.000
_cell.length_b   1.000
_cell.length_c   1.000
_cell.angle_alpha   90.00
_cell.angle_beta   90.00
_cell.angle_gamma   90.00
#
_symmetry.space_group_name_H-M   'P 1'
#
loop_
_entity.id
_entity.type
_entity.pdbx_description
1 polymer ?
#
loop_
_entity_poly.entity_id
_entity_poly.type
_entity_poly.pdbx_seq_one_letter_code
_entity_poly.pdbx_strand_id
1 'polypeptide(L)'
;MTCPKCSNKTIFDFSRCPSCGLDISKGFDIKTGQTPTISKDNEITPSPLVLSTNEPGSGAISVLRFFAWLNLVAGIIGAIYIWSNFATEKILKGTYYSYAESVTNPLGVAIGVAVFLEGIFACALFLVIANIAENLIAIRLNTTPSE
;
A
#
# COMPACT_ATOMS: atom_id res chain seq x y z
N MET A 1 -17.68 26.26 5.77
CA MET A 1 -17.95 26.05 7.20
C MET A 1 -19.21 25.21 7.33
N THR A 2 -19.13 24.04 7.97
CA THR A 2 -20.27 23.13 8.19
C THR A 2 -20.98 23.49 9.50
N CYS A 3 -22.31 23.39 9.53
CA CYS A 3 -23.05 23.61 10.77
C CYS A 3 -22.76 22.47 11.76
N PRO A 4 -22.31 22.75 13.00
CA PRO A 4 -21.92 21.72 13.97
C PRO A 4 -23.09 20.86 14.47
N LYS A 5 -24.34 21.32 14.28
CA LYS A 5 -25.54 20.56 14.67
C LYS A 5 -26.11 19.66 13.59
N CYS A 6 -25.89 19.97 12.31
CA CYS A 6 -26.66 19.32 11.23
C CYS A 6 -25.81 18.66 10.16
N SER A 7 -24.48 18.82 10.18
CA SER A 7 -23.53 18.19 9.24
C SER A 7 -23.97 18.18 7.77
N ASN A 8 -24.78 19.16 7.36
CA ASN A 8 -25.30 19.27 6.00
C ASN A 8 -24.47 20.31 5.24
N LYS A 9 -24.13 19.97 4.00
CA LYS A 9 -23.11 20.63 3.19
C LYS A 9 -23.77 21.50 2.12
N THR A 10 -24.61 22.45 2.52
CA THR A 10 -25.15 23.46 1.61
C THR A 10 -24.84 24.84 2.13
N ILE A 11 -23.91 25.52 1.46
CA ILE A 11 -23.56 26.93 1.70
C ILE A 11 -24.04 27.70 0.48
N PHE A 12 -25.19 28.36 0.61
CA PHE A 12 -25.59 29.51 -0.19
C PHE A 12 -26.31 30.49 0.73
N ASP A 13 -25.52 31.44 1.24
CA ASP A 13 -25.87 32.85 1.43
C ASP A 13 -27.14 33.26 2.18
N PHE A 14 -27.48 32.60 3.30
CA PHE A 14 -28.45 33.16 4.25
C PHE A 14 -27.93 33.02 5.68
N SER A 15 -28.09 34.10 6.44
CA SER A 15 -27.66 34.32 7.82
C SER A 15 -28.27 33.38 8.87
N ARG A 16 -29.01 32.34 8.45
CA ARG A 16 -29.61 31.30 9.30
C ARG A 16 -29.50 29.93 8.64
N CYS A 17 -29.14 28.91 9.42
CA CYS A 17 -29.16 27.53 8.94
C CYS A 17 -30.62 27.06 8.75
N PRO A 18 -31.04 26.61 7.55
CA PRO A 18 -32.44 26.25 7.28
C PRO A 18 -32.90 24.99 8.03
N SER A 19 -31.99 24.10 8.43
CA SER A 19 -32.35 22.87 9.14
C SER A 19 -32.47 23.03 10.66
N CYS A 20 -31.82 24.03 11.27
CA CYS A 20 -31.84 24.20 12.73
C CYS A 20 -32.14 25.62 13.23
N GLY A 21 -32.31 26.60 12.35
CA GLY A 21 -32.73 27.96 12.70
C GLY A 21 -31.73 28.77 13.55
N LEU A 22 -30.49 28.29 13.71
CA LEU A 22 -29.50 28.91 14.59
C LEU A 22 -28.94 30.19 13.94
N ASP A 23 -29.05 31.30 14.67
CA ASP A 23 -28.63 32.63 14.25
C ASP A 23 -27.17 32.86 14.67
N ILE A 24 -26.25 32.87 13.72
CA ILE A 24 -24.79 32.88 13.97
C ILE A 24 -24.30 34.30 14.31
N SER A 25 -25.17 35.31 14.23
CA SER A 25 -24.81 36.73 14.42
C SER A 25 -24.63 37.14 15.89
N LYS A 26 -25.06 36.31 16.86
CA LYS A 26 -25.01 36.63 18.29
C LYS A 26 -24.18 35.62 19.06
N GLY A 27 -22.92 35.95 19.31
CA GLY A 27 -22.13 35.34 20.38
C GLY A 27 -20.96 34.49 19.90
N PHE A 28 -19.96 35.13 19.33
CA PHE A 28 -18.59 34.64 19.43
C PHE A 28 -17.73 35.75 20.04
N ASP A 29 -17.88 35.96 21.34
CA ASP A 29 -17.01 36.82 22.13
C ASP A 29 -15.64 36.14 22.24
N ILE A 30 -14.74 36.51 21.33
CA ILE A 30 -13.31 36.18 21.38
C ILE A 30 -12.69 37.04 22.49
N LYS A 31 -12.81 36.60 23.74
CA LYS A 31 -12.00 37.10 24.86
C LYS A 31 -11.42 35.94 25.64
N THR A 32 -10.36 35.33 25.13
CA THR A 32 -9.15 34.98 25.90
C THR A 32 -8.11 34.39 24.97
N GLY A 33 -6.90 34.95 25.05
CA GLY A 33 -5.71 34.44 24.36
C GLY A 33 -5.29 33.08 24.89
N GLN A 34 -5.96 32.03 24.40
CA GLN A 34 -5.38 30.70 24.35
C GLN A 34 -4.80 30.54 22.94
N THR A 35 -3.48 30.71 22.85
CA THR A 35 -2.68 30.05 21.82
C THR A 35 -3.11 28.59 21.80
N PRO A 36 -3.66 28.06 20.69
CA PRO A 36 -3.85 26.62 20.59
C PRO A 36 -2.46 26.00 20.68
N THR A 37 -2.15 25.41 21.83
CA THR A 37 -1.12 24.40 21.92
C THR A 37 -1.56 23.32 20.95
N ILE A 38 -0.94 23.32 19.77
CA ILE A 38 -0.91 22.16 18.89
C ILE A 38 -0.27 21.07 19.74
N SER A 39 -1.11 20.29 20.42
CA SER A 39 -0.71 19.07 21.10
C SER A 39 -0.01 18.23 20.05
N LYS A 40 1.28 18.00 20.28
CA LYS A 40 2.20 17.22 19.46
C LYS A 40 1.97 15.72 19.76
N ASP A 41 0.70 15.34 19.95
CA ASP A 41 0.31 14.11 20.64
C ASP A 41 -0.70 13.29 19.81
N ASN A 42 -1.17 13.83 18.68
CA ASN A 42 -1.90 13.06 17.67
C ASN A 42 -0.96 12.71 16.51
N GLU A 43 0.19 12.12 16.84
CA GLU A 43 0.70 11.08 15.97
C GLU A 43 -0.31 9.94 16.09
N ILE A 44 -1.30 9.95 15.19
CA ILE A 44 -2.10 8.77 14.86
C ILE A 44 -1.08 7.79 14.29
N THR A 45 -0.31 7.21 15.19
CA THR A 45 0.44 6.00 14.96
C THR A 45 -0.68 5.04 14.59
N PRO A 46 -0.77 4.57 13.34
CA PRO A 46 -1.75 3.55 13.03
C PRO A 46 -1.41 2.39 13.96
N SER A 47 -2.22 2.22 15.01
CA SER A 47 -2.10 1.09 15.91
C SER A 47 -1.96 -0.14 15.00
N PRO A 48 -0.93 -0.98 15.17
CA PRO A 48 -0.82 -2.19 14.39
C PRO A 48 -2.12 -2.94 14.62
N LEU A 49 -2.96 -2.98 13.57
CA LEU A 49 -4.23 -3.69 13.58
C LEU A 49 -3.87 -5.15 13.83
N VAL A 50 -3.93 -5.55 15.10
CA VAL A 50 -3.90 -6.95 15.50
C VAL A 50 -5.25 -7.50 15.03
N LEU A 51 -5.27 -7.90 13.75
CA LEU A 51 -6.42 -8.46 13.07
C LEU A 51 -6.78 -9.76 13.79
N SER A 52 -7.85 -9.71 14.58
CA SER A 52 -8.36 -10.86 15.33
C SER A 52 -8.79 -11.94 14.32
N THR A 53 -8.08 -13.07 14.31
CA THR A 53 -8.08 -14.10 13.25
C THR A 53 -9.36 -14.94 13.15
N ASN A 54 -10.46 -14.53 13.77
CA ASN A 54 -11.68 -15.34 13.87
C ASN A 54 -12.78 -14.89 12.90
N GLU A 55 -12.51 -13.93 12.01
CA GLU A 55 -13.48 -13.46 11.02
C GLU A 55 -13.48 -14.30 9.72
N PRO A 56 -14.67 -14.59 9.15
CA PRO A 56 -14.83 -15.27 7.87
C PRO A 56 -14.34 -14.37 6.72
N GLY A 57 -13.03 -14.39 6.48
CA GLY A 57 -12.33 -13.55 5.50
C GLY A 57 -10.86 -13.31 5.84
N SER A 58 -10.48 -13.44 7.12
CA SER A 58 -9.11 -13.24 7.59
C SER A 58 -8.10 -14.20 6.96
N GLY A 59 -8.53 -15.43 6.65
CA GLY A 59 -7.65 -16.44 6.05
C GLY A 59 -7.21 -16.09 4.63
N ALA A 60 -8.10 -15.56 3.80
CA ALA A 60 -7.80 -15.23 2.41
C ALA A 60 -6.72 -14.13 2.30
N ILE A 61 -6.82 -13.10 3.13
CA ILE A 61 -5.85 -12.01 3.21
C ILE A 61 -4.47 -12.53 3.62
N SER A 62 -4.42 -13.43 4.60
CA SER A 62 -3.17 -14.05 5.04
C SER A 62 -2.50 -14.84 3.91
N VAL A 63 -3.29 -15.60 3.14
CA VAL A 63 -2.79 -16.34 1.96
C VAL A 63 -2.27 -15.40 0.89
N LEU A 64 -2.95 -14.28 0.60
CA LEU A 64 -2.49 -13.26 -0.35
C LEU A 64 -1.13 -12.68 0.05
N ARG A 65 -0.94 -12.34 1.34
CA ARG A 65 0.34 -11.84 1.86
C ARG A 65 1.43 -12.90 1.74
N PHE A 66 1.12 -14.16 2.06
CA PHE A 66 2.08 -15.26 1.90
C PHE A 66 2.49 -15.45 0.44
N PHE A 67 1.53 -15.39 -0.49
CA PHE A 67 1.79 -15.52 -1.93
C PHE A 67 2.66 -14.38 -2.46
N ALA A 68 2.46 -13.14 -1.95
CA ALA A 68 3.29 -12.00 -2.29
C ALA A 68 4.77 -12.24 -1.93
N TRP A 69 5.01 -12.70 -0.69
CA TRP A 69 6.35 -13.02 -0.22
C TRP A 69 6.96 -14.22 -0.96
N LEU A 70 6.18 -15.26 -1.20
CA LEU A 70 6.64 -16.42 -1.95
C LEU A 70 7.05 -16.03 -3.37
N ASN A 71 6.27 -15.17 -4.04
CA ASN A 71 6.60 -14.66 -5.36
C ASN A 71 7.90 -13.83 -5.36
N LEU A 72 8.13 -13.02 -4.32
CA LEU A 72 9.37 -12.27 -4.17
C LEU A 72 10.58 -13.20 -4.03
N VAL A 73 10.50 -14.21 -3.14
CA VAL A 73 11.58 -15.18 -2.93
C VAL A 73 11.83 -15.99 -4.21
N ALA A 74 10.77 -16.45 -4.87
CA ALA A 74 10.87 -17.17 -6.13
C ALA A 74 11.51 -16.31 -7.23
N GLY A 75 11.16 -15.03 -7.32
CA GLY A 75 11.77 -14.08 -8.26
C GLY A 75 13.26 -13.86 -8.02
N ILE A 76 13.67 -13.73 -6.75
CA ILE A 76 15.10 -13.59 -6.38
C ILE A 76 15.89 -14.84 -6.76
N ILE A 77 15.38 -16.03 -6.41
CA ILE A 77 16.03 -17.30 -6.73
C ILE A 77 16.10 -17.48 -8.25
N GLY A 78 15.02 -17.16 -8.96
CA GLY A 78 14.95 -17.23 -10.43
C GLY A 78 15.97 -16.33 -11.10
N ALA A 79 16.12 -15.08 -10.64
CA ALA A 79 17.11 -14.15 -11.17
C ALA A 79 18.55 -14.65 -10.98
N ILE A 80 18.88 -15.15 -9.77
CA ILE A 80 20.19 -15.74 -9.48
C ILE A 80 20.46 -16.97 -10.35
N TYR A 81 19.44 -17.83 -10.54
CA TYR A 81 19.54 -19.00 -11.40
C TYR A 81 19.80 -18.61 -12.87
N ILE A 82 19.11 -17.58 -13.37
CA ILE A 82 19.31 -17.07 -14.74
C ILE A 82 20.73 -16.52 -14.91
N TRP A 83 21.19 -15.69 -14.00
CA TRP A 83 22.55 -15.16 -14.09
C TRP A 83 23.62 -16.25 -14.00
N SER A 84 23.39 -17.29 -13.19
CA SER A 84 24.37 -18.37 -13.04
C SER A 84 24.49 -19.26 -14.28
N ASN A 85 23.42 -19.43 -15.06
CA ASN A 85 23.40 -20.33 -16.22
C ASN A 85 23.49 -19.63 -17.57
N PHE A 86 22.99 -18.39 -17.68
CA PHE A 86 22.82 -17.69 -18.95
C PHE A 86 23.61 -16.38 -19.07
N ALA A 87 24.23 -15.86 -18.01
CA ALA A 87 25.00 -14.61 -18.12
C ALA A 87 26.39 -14.82 -18.73
N THR A 88 26.93 -16.04 -18.70
CA THR A 88 28.28 -16.33 -19.22
C THR A 88 28.23 -17.43 -20.26
N GLU A 89 28.68 -17.11 -21.46
CA GLU A 89 28.89 -18.07 -22.54
C GLU A 89 30.39 -18.29 -22.73
N LYS A 90 30.78 -19.56 -22.93
CA LYS A 90 32.16 -19.92 -23.26
C LYS A 90 32.27 -19.95 -24.77
N ILE A 91 32.90 -18.94 -25.35
CA ILE A 91 33.20 -18.93 -26.79
C ILE A 91 34.57 -19.57 -26.96
N LEU A 92 34.62 -20.69 -27.68
CA LEU A 92 35.87 -21.32 -28.09
C LEU A 92 36.50 -20.43 -29.17
N LYS A 93 37.58 -19.74 -28.82
CA LYS A 93 38.37 -18.98 -29.79
C LYS A 93 39.68 -19.71 -30.06
N GLY A 94 40.00 -19.92 -31.34
CA GLY A 94 41.29 -20.46 -31.77
C GLY A 94 41.24 -21.23 -33.08
N THR A 95 42.12 -20.88 -34.02
CA THR A 95 42.41 -21.67 -35.24
C THR A 95 43.46 -22.76 -35.00
N TYR A 96 44.29 -22.65 -33.95
CA TYR A 96 45.37 -23.60 -33.63
C TYR A 96 45.45 -24.04 -32.16
N TYR A 97 45.12 -23.17 -31.18
CA TYR A 97 44.98 -23.54 -29.77
C TYR A 97 43.61 -23.11 -29.26
N SER A 98 42.84 -24.03 -28.69
CA SER A 98 41.51 -23.75 -28.18
C SER A 98 41.61 -23.28 -26.73
N TYR A 99 41.30 -22.00 -26.48
CA TYR A 99 41.10 -21.47 -25.13
C TYR A 99 39.66 -20.99 -24.98
N ALA A 100 39.09 -21.22 -23.81
CA ALA A 100 37.74 -20.79 -23.49
C ALA A 100 37.78 -19.38 -22.89
N GLU A 101 37.35 -18.38 -23.65
CA GLU A 101 37.07 -17.05 -23.09
C GLU A 101 35.63 -17.02 -22.59
N SER A 102 35.44 -16.58 -21.34
CA SER A 102 34.11 -16.27 -20.80
C SER A 102 33.70 -14.89 -21.31
N VAL A 103 32.68 -14.85 -22.16
CA VAL A 103 32.08 -13.59 -22.61
C VAL A 103 30.74 -13.42 -21.90
N THR A 104 30.49 -12.22 -21.38
CA THR A 104 29.21 -11.89 -20.76
C THR A 104 28.14 -11.76 -21.84
N ASN A 105 27.07 -12.53 -21.72
CA ASN A 105 25.90 -12.40 -22.60
C ASN A 105 24.98 -11.28 -22.05
N PRO A 106 24.89 -10.12 -22.71
CA PRO A 106 24.07 -9.00 -22.24
C PRO A 106 22.58 -9.35 -22.18
N LEU A 107 22.12 -10.27 -23.03
CA LEU A 107 20.72 -10.71 -23.04
C LEU A 107 20.39 -11.51 -21.77
N GLY A 108 21.28 -12.43 -21.36
CA GLY A 108 21.10 -13.21 -20.13
C GLY A 108 21.07 -12.31 -18.89
N VAL A 109 21.92 -11.29 -18.86
CA VAL A 109 21.91 -10.27 -17.79
C VAL A 109 20.60 -9.49 -17.78
N ALA A 110 20.15 -8.99 -18.95
CA ALA A 110 18.93 -8.22 -19.08
C ALA A 110 17.68 -9.02 -18.66
N ILE A 111 17.58 -10.29 -19.06
CA ILE A 111 16.48 -11.18 -18.66
C ILE A 111 16.49 -11.38 -17.13
N GLY A 112 17.65 -11.62 -16.51
CA GLY A 112 17.72 -11.76 -15.06
C GLY A 112 17.30 -10.50 -14.30
N VAL A 113 17.67 -9.31 -14.79
CA VAL A 113 17.20 -8.03 -14.22
C VAL A 113 15.70 -7.86 -14.39
N ALA A 114 15.15 -8.21 -15.56
CA ALA A 114 13.71 -8.13 -15.82
C ALA A 114 12.91 -9.02 -14.86
N VAL A 115 13.32 -10.28 -14.67
CA VAL A 115 12.68 -11.23 -13.75
C VAL A 115 12.78 -10.75 -12.30
N PHE A 116 13.92 -10.17 -11.90
CA PHE A 116 14.09 -9.60 -10.57
C PHE A 116 13.13 -8.42 -10.32
N LEU A 117 13.04 -7.49 -11.26
CA LEU A 117 12.13 -6.34 -11.17
C LEU A 117 10.67 -6.78 -11.18
N GLU A 118 10.30 -7.74 -12.04
CA GLU A 118 8.96 -8.33 -12.05
C GLU A 118 8.59 -8.89 -10.67
N GLY A 119 9.50 -9.62 -10.02
CA GLY A 119 9.29 -10.14 -8.66
C GLY A 119 8.99 -9.06 -7.62
N ILE A 120 9.73 -7.93 -7.66
CA ILE A 120 9.51 -6.78 -6.76
C ILE A 120 8.16 -6.13 -7.03
N PHE A 121 7.85 -5.83 -8.30
CA PHE A 121 6.60 -5.15 -8.67
C PHE A 121 5.38 -6.02 -8.38
N ALA A 122 5.44 -7.32 -8.70
CA ALA A 122 4.36 -8.25 -8.41
C ALA A 122 4.14 -8.38 -6.89
N CYS A 123 5.21 -8.48 -6.09
CA CYS A 123 5.10 -8.49 -4.62
C CYS A 123 4.41 -7.22 -4.09
N ALA A 124 4.86 -6.04 -4.54
CA ALA A 124 4.25 -4.77 -4.15
C ALA A 124 2.75 -4.70 -4.54
N LEU A 125 2.41 -5.16 -5.74
CA LEU A 125 1.03 -5.21 -6.22
C LEU A 125 0.15 -6.13 -5.37
N PHE A 126 0.63 -7.32 -5.00
CA PHE A 126 -0.12 -8.23 -4.12
C PHE A 126 -0.33 -7.65 -2.72
N LEU A 127 0.66 -6.95 -2.16
CA LEU A 127 0.51 -6.27 -0.87
C LEU A 127 -0.53 -5.15 -0.93
N VAL A 128 -0.56 -4.38 -2.02
CA VAL A 128 -1.60 -3.35 -2.22
C VAL A 128 -2.98 -3.98 -2.30
N ILE A 129 -3.15 -5.09 -3.04
CA ILE A 129 -4.43 -5.80 -3.13
C ILE A 129 -4.86 -6.33 -1.76
N ALA A 130 -3.93 -6.89 -0.96
CA ALA A 130 -4.23 -7.35 0.39
C ALA A 130 -4.74 -6.21 1.29
N ASN A 131 -4.09 -5.03 1.23
CA ASN A 131 -4.53 -3.86 1.99
C ASN A 131 -5.90 -3.33 1.54
N ILE A 132 -6.21 -3.36 0.24
CA ILE A 132 -7.54 -2.98 -0.27
C ILE A 132 -8.60 -3.97 0.23
N ALA A 133 -8.29 -5.27 0.23
CA ALA A 133 -9.20 -6.30 0.70
C ALA A 133 -9.52 -6.13 2.21
N GLU A 134 -8.52 -5.81 3.02
CA GLU A 134 -8.70 -5.50 4.45
C GLU A 134 -9.65 -4.31 4.66
N ASN A 135 -9.44 -3.22 3.91
CA ASN A 135 -10.29 -2.03 3.99
C ASN A 135 -11.74 -2.31 3.60
N LEU A 136 -11.98 -3.16 2.59
CA LEU A 136 -13.34 -3.51 2.16
C LEU A 136 -14.08 -4.36 3.21
N ILE A 137 -13.38 -5.27 3.88
CA ILE A 137 -13.97 -6.07 4.97
C ILE A 137 -14.37 -5.15 6.14
N ALA A 138 -13.50 -4.21 6.52
CA ALA A 138 -13.80 -3.26 7.58
C ALA A 138 -15.07 -2.43 7.31
N ILE A 139 -15.29 -2.02 6.05
CA ILE A 139 -16.51 -1.30 5.66
C ILE A 139 -17.73 -2.21 5.79
N ARG A 140 -17.63 -3.47 5.35
CA ARG A 140 -18.75 -4.41 5.38
C ARG A 140 -19.29 -4.61 6.80
N LEU A 141 -18.40 -4.85 7.76
CA LEU A 141 -18.76 -5.09 9.16
C LEU A 141 -19.46 -3.90 9.80
N ASN A 142 -19.04 -2.67 9.45
CA ASN A 142 -19.67 -1.44 9.97
C ASN A 142 -21.07 -1.17 9.38
N THR A 143 -21.41 -1.79 8.25
CA THR A 143 -22.69 -1.55 7.55
C THR A 143 -23.76 -2.60 7.81
N THR A 144 -23.40 -3.76 8.36
CA THR A 144 -24.37 -4.79 8.73
C THR A 144 -25.04 -4.43 10.06
N PRO A 145 -26.36 -4.16 10.08
CA PRO A 145 -27.07 -3.88 11.32
C PRO A 145 -27.06 -5.11 12.22
N SER A 146 -26.82 -4.91 13.52
CA SER A 146 -26.97 -5.96 14.53
C SER A 146 -28.46 -6.28 14.69
N GLU A 147 -28.89 -7.45 14.19
CA GLU A 147 -30.18 -8.06 14.57
C GLU A 147 -30.17 -8.55 16.02
#